data_AF-A0A0C9PGL1-F1
#
_entry.id   AF-A0A0C9PGL1-F1
#
_cell.length_a   1.000
_cell.length_b   1.000
_cell.length_c   1.000
_cell.angle_alpha   90.00
_cell.angle_beta   90.00
_cell.angle_gamma   90.00
#
_symmetry.space_group_name_H-M   'P 1'
#
loop_
_entity.id
_entity.type
_entity.pdbx_description
1 polymer ?
#
loop_
_entity_poly.entity_id
_entity_poly.type
_entity_poly.pdbx_seq_one_letter_code
_entity_poly.pdbx_strand_id
1 'polypeptide(L)'
;MMSGSDKNSNETMELSDAGNDKSSVHLAVSFRKLCIATACLPLVTLLICFVTAYIFQQDDIHETHCRVYNVLPSISAITGVSPQRYLWRVSIALHIGPRLVIAIVYHSFYRKILTALEHLPTKVLGCRLLNLCFWLNIAEIASLCGVTYISNRENYYAHEKIFIIFMVSSLMYMLAAVKLGRLVTPTAQSLHYKEKLFVTSLVSTVGLIVFFLKHRLLCHDLGEFILI
;
A
#
# COMPACT_ATOMS: atom_id res chain seq x y z
N MET A 1 -8.44 -13.45 -76.21
CA MET A 1 -7.93 -14.18 -75.03
C MET A 1 -6.42 -14.03 -75.03
N MET A 2 -5.90 -13.43 -73.97
CA MET A 2 -4.53 -12.90 -73.83
C MET A 2 -3.48 -13.98 -73.52
N SER A 3 -2.25 -13.64 -73.87
CA SER A 3 -0.99 -14.38 -73.80
C SER A 3 -0.16 -14.04 -72.55
N GLY A 4 0.82 -14.90 -72.24
CA GLY A 4 2.04 -14.62 -71.45
C GLY A 4 2.06 -15.15 -70.01
N SER A 5 3.19 -15.45 -69.35
CA SER A 5 4.52 -16.02 -69.64
C SER A 5 5.21 -16.22 -68.27
N ASP A 6 6.27 -17.04 -68.26
CA ASP A 6 7.48 -16.94 -67.39
C ASP A 6 7.61 -17.63 -65.99
N LYS A 7 8.64 -18.51 -65.94
CA LYS A 7 9.81 -18.59 -65.01
C LYS A 7 9.63 -19.13 -63.57
N ASN A 8 10.58 -19.81 -62.92
CA ASN A 8 11.89 -20.44 -63.25
C ASN A 8 12.40 -21.16 -61.96
N SER A 9 13.17 -22.25 -62.14
CA SER A 9 14.37 -22.70 -61.37
C SER A 9 14.39 -22.94 -59.84
N ASN A 10 14.62 -24.23 -59.49
CA ASN A 10 15.65 -24.86 -58.62
C ASN A 10 16.24 -24.22 -57.33
N GLU A 11 16.36 -25.10 -56.30
CA GLU A 11 17.41 -25.23 -55.26
C GLU A 11 17.55 -24.05 -54.25
N THR A 12 17.65 -24.18 -52.92
CA THR A 12 18.37 -25.12 -52.04
C THR A 12 18.05 -24.78 -50.56
N MET A 13 18.22 -25.76 -49.66
CA MET A 13 18.70 -25.63 -48.25
C MET A 13 17.89 -24.88 -47.16
N GLU A 14 17.38 -25.72 -46.24
CA GLU A 14 17.63 -25.73 -44.78
C GLU A 14 17.67 -24.45 -43.92
N LEU A 15 16.98 -24.58 -42.76
CA LEU A 15 17.22 -23.93 -41.45
C LEU A 15 17.10 -22.39 -41.43
N SER A 16 16.33 -21.77 -40.53
CA SER A 16 16.37 -22.00 -39.10
C SER A 16 15.24 -21.26 -38.38
N ASP A 17 14.63 -21.98 -37.44
CA ASP A 17 14.24 -21.53 -36.10
C ASP A 17 13.12 -20.47 -36.00
N ALA A 18 11.92 -21.01 -35.78
CA ALA A 18 10.87 -20.33 -35.06
C ALA A 18 11.42 -19.92 -33.68
N GLY A 19 11.73 -18.63 -33.53
CA GLY A 19 12.17 -18.02 -32.27
C GLY A 19 11.20 -18.32 -31.14
N ASN A 20 11.49 -19.41 -30.45
CA ASN A 20 10.90 -19.80 -29.19
C ASN A 20 11.35 -18.77 -28.15
N ASP A 21 10.53 -17.74 -27.95
CA ASP A 21 10.74 -16.74 -26.90
C ASP A 21 10.50 -17.42 -25.53
N LYS A 22 11.49 -18.21 -25.11
CA LYS A 22 11.63 -18.77 -23.76
C LYS A 22 11.88 -17.60 -22.83
N SER A 23 10.81 -16.89 -22.49
CA SER A 23 10.76 -16.04 -21.31
C SER A 23 11.08 -16.93 -20.10
N SER A 24 12.34 -16.91 -19.71
CA SER A 24 12.88 -17.71 -18.62
C SER A 24 12.36 -17.11 -17.32
N VAL A 25 11.22 -17.63 -16.84
CA VAL A 25 10.66 -17.23 -15.56
C VAL A 25 11.52 -17.81 -14.44
N HIS A 26 12.56 -17.06 -14.04
CA HIS A 26 13.53 -17.50 -13.03
C HIS A 26 12.96 -17.53 -11.59
N LEU A 27 11.79 -16.94 -11.35
CA LEU A 27 11.18 -16.90 -10.02
C LEU A 27 9.63 -16.94 -10.11
N ALA A 28 9.05 -18.09 -9.77
CA ALA A 28 7.61 -18.27 -9.66
C ALA A 28 7.21 -18.30 -8.17
N VAL A 29 6.87 -17.14 -7.61
CA VAL A 29 6.34 -17.04 -6.23
C VAL A 29 4.82 -17.02 -6.28
N SER A 30 4.18 -17.80 -5.40
CA SER A 30 2.72 -17.75 -5.24
C SER A 30 2.29 -16.34 -4.83
N PHE A 31 1.37 -15.75 -5.60
CA PHE A 31 0.82 -14.41 -5.34
C PHE A 31 0.32 -14.25 -3.89
N ARG A 32 -0.30 -15.30 -3.34
CA ARG A 32 -0.76 -15.31 -1.94
C ARG A 32 0.40 -15.20 -0.94
N LYS A 33 1.49 -15.95 -1.16
CA LYS A 33 2.68 -15.90 -0.28
C LYS A 33 3.35 -14.53 -0.34
N LEU A 34 3.45 -13.95 -1.54
CA LEU A 34 3.96 -12.60 -1.73
C LEU A 34 3.14 -11.59 -0.94
N CYS A 35 1.81 -11.57 -1.10
CA CYS A 35 0.93 -10.66 -0.38
C CYS A 35 1.05 -10.78 1.15
N ILE A 36 1.12 -12.01 1.68
CA ILE A 36 1.27 -12.23 3.13
C ILE A 36 2.63 -11.74 3.61
N ALA A 37 3.72 -12.11 2.93
CA ALA A 37 5.06 -11.70 3.30
C ALA A 37 5.21 -10.16 3.28
N THR A 38 4.72 -9.53 2.22
CA THR A 38 4.67 -8.07 2.09
C THR A 38 3.87 -7.43 3.23
N ALA A 39 2.69 -7.95 3.58
CA ALA A 39 1.90 -7.41 4.69
C ALA A 39 2.57 -7.58 6.07
N CYS A 40 3.25 -8.71 6.31
CA CYS A 40 3.88 -9.00 7.59
C CYS A 40 5.18 -8.22 7.82
N LEU A 41 5.93 -7.90 6.76
CA LEU A 41 7.24 -7.25 6.84
C LEU A 41 7.25 -5.94 7.67
N PRO A 42 6.40 -4.94 7.37
CA PRO A 42 6.35 -3.71 8.16
C PRO A 42 5.82 -3.93 9.57
N LEU A 43 4.93 -4.90 9.79
CA LEU A 43 4.39 -5.21 11.12
C LEU A 43 5.47 -5.78 12.04
N VAL A 44 6.24 -6.76 11.56
CA VAL A 44 7.35 -7.36 12.31
C VAL A 44 8.43 -6.30 12.56
N THR A 45 8.74 -5.48 11.56
CA THR A 45 9.72 -4.41 11.71
C THR A 45 9.29 -3.39 12.75
N LEU A 46 8.02 -2.95 12.72
CA LEU A 46 7.47 -2.01 13.70
C LEU A 46 7.57 -2.58 15.12
N LEU A 47 7.25 -3.86 15.31
CA LEU A 47 7.36 -4.52 16.60
C LEU A 47 8.80 -4.55 17.12
N ILE A 48 9.77 -4.87 16.24
CA ILE A 48 11.19 -4.84 16.59
C ILE A 48 11.62 -3.42 16.96
N CYS A 49 11.24 -2.42 16.17
CA CYS A 49 11.53 -1.01 16.48
C CYS A 49 10.93 -0.59 17.82
N PHE A 50 9.68 -0.97 18.10
CA PHE A 50 9.01 -0.69 19.36
C PHE A 50 9.73 -1.30 20.56
N VAL A 51 10.00 -2.61 20.53
CA VAL A 51 10.66 -3.33 21.63
C VAL A 51 12.08 -2.79 21.87
N THR A 52 12.85 -2.58 20.80
CA THR A 52 14.22 -2.07 20.94
C THR A 52 14.27 -0.63 21.42
N ALA A 53 13.39 0.24 20.92
CA ALA A 53 13.32 1.62 21.42
C ALA A 53 12.87 1.66 22.89
N TYR A 54 11.89 0.83 23.27
CA TYR A 54 11.39 0.75 24.64
C TYR A 54 12.45 0.26 25.64
N ILE A 55 13.34 -0.65 25.25
CA ILE A 55 14.38 -1.17 26.16
C ILE A 55 15.59 -0.22 26.22
N PHE A 56 16.04 0.30 25.08
CA PHE A 56 17.33 0.97 24.98
C PHE A 56 17.27 2.50 24.90
N GLN A 57 16.12 3.09 24.57
CA GLN A 57 16.00 4.52 24.23
C GLN A 57 14.71 5.14 24.79
N GLN A 58 14.41 4.87 26.07
CA GLN A 58 13.23 5.40 26.73
C GLN A 58 13.20 6.93 26.74
N ASP A 59 14.31 7.60 27.03
CA ASP A 59 14.33 9.07 27.12
C ASP A 59 14.05 9.74 25.75
N ASP A 60 14.60 9.18 24.67
CA ASP A 60 14.50 9.73 23.32
C ASP A 60 13.09 9.61 22.68
N ILE A 61 12.32 8.60 23.10
CA ILE A 61 10.97 8.35 22.58
C ILE A 61 9.87 8.96 23.46
N HIS A 62 10.13 9.18 24.76
CA HIS A 62 9.18 9.76 25.71
C HIS A 62 9.33 11.27 25.92
N GLU A 63 10.36 11.93 25.38
CA GLU A 63 10.53 13.40 25.37
C GLU A 63 9.38 14.07 24.58
N THR A 64 8.29 14.42 25.29
CA THR A 64 7.20 15.24 24.76
C THR A 64 7.44 16.71 25.09
N HIS A 65 6.93 17.61 24.24
CA HIS A 65 6.97 19.07 24.45
C HIS A 65 6.41 19.52 25.82
N CYS A 66 5.61 18.68 26.49
CA CYS A 66 5.03 18.95 27.79
C CYS A 66 5.76 18.28 28.98
N ARG A 67 6.87 17.54 28.77
CA ARG A 67 7.57 16.75 29.81
C ARG A 67 6.64 15.78 30.57
N VAL A 68 5.57 15.33 29.91
CA VAL A 68 4.59 14.39 30.43
C VAL A 68 4.89 13.01 29.85
N TYR A 69 4.90 11.98 30.72
CA TYR A 69 5.22 10.61 30.32
C TYR A 69 4.10 10.07 29.43
N ASN A 70 4.42 9.82 28.16
CA ASN A 70 3.49 9.22 27.23
C ASN A 70 3.76 7.71 27.15
N VAL A 71 2.91 6.89 27.79
CA VAL A 71 3.10 5.43 27.93
C VAL A 71 3.37 4.71 26.60
N LEU A 72 2.88 5.25 25.48
CA LEU A 72 3.17 4.75 24.14
C LEU A 72 3.69 5.87 23.22
N PRO A 73 4.97 5.86 22.82
CA PRO A 73 5.49 6.84 21.88
C PRO A 73 4.87 6.65 20.49
N SER A 74 4.68 7.75 19.75
CA SER A 74 4.12 7.68 18.40
C SER A 74 4.98 6.82 17.46
N ILE A 75 4.37 6.16 16.47
CA ILE A 75 5.09 5.35 15.47
C ILE A 75 6.23 6.15 14.85
N SER A 76 5.96 7.39 14.41
CA SER A 76 6.98 8.27 13.81
C SER A 76 8.13 8.61 14.75
N ALA A 77 7.92 8.61 16.07
CA ALA A 77 9.00 8.81 17.05
C ALA A 77 9.89 7.55 17.14
N ILE A 78 9.28 6.37 17.29
CA ILE A 78 9.98 5.09 17.37
C ILE A 78 10.75 4.79 16.08
N THR A 79 10.15 5.06 14.93
CA THR A 79 10.79 4.85 13.62
C THR A 79 11.66 6.04 13.19
N GLY A 80 11.72 7.10 14.00
CA GLY A 80 12.50 8.31 13.73
C GLY A 80 13.88 8.31 14.39
N VAL A 81 14.09 7.47 15.41
CA VAL A 81 15.34 7.36 16.17
C VAL A 81 16.31 6.34 15.55
N SER A 82 17.60 6.59 15.68
CA SER A 82 18.64 5.66 15.21
C SER A 82 18.94 4.62 16.30
N PRO A 83 19.08 3.32 15.97
CA PRO A 83 19.19 2.73 14.62
C PRO A 83 17.87 2.31 13.94
N GLN A 84 16.72 2.36 14.63
CA GLN A 84 15.40 1.88 14.21
C GLN A 84 14.93 2.54 12.90
N ARG A 85 15.29 3.81 12.68
CA ARG A 85 15.04 4.56 11.45
C ARG A 85 15.55 3.84 10.22
N TYR A 86 16.74 3.24 10.27
CA TYR A 86 17.32 2.53 9.13
C TYR A 86 16.58 1.23 8.86
N LEU A 87 16.25 0.48 9.92
CA LEU A 87 15.49 -0.76 9.81
C LEU A 87 14.10 -0.50 9.20
N TRP A 88 13.41 0.54 9.69
CA TRP A 88 12.11 0.96 9.16
C TRP A 88 12.19 1.35 7.69
N ARG A 89 13.16 2.16 7.29
CA ARG A 89 13.36 2.57 5.89
C ARG A 89 13.59 1.39 4.95
N VAL A 90 14.43 0.44 5.34
CA VAL A 90 14.68 -0.77 4.54
C VAL A 90 13.40 -1.60 4.40
N SER A 91 12.66 -1.80 5.50
CA SER A 91 11.38 -2.50 5.47
C SER A 91 10.37 -1.84 4.53
N ILE A 92 10.22 -0.51 4.59
CA ILE A 92 9.30 0.22 3.70
C ILE A 92 9.77 0.17 2.24
N ALA A 93 11.07 0.31 1.97
CA ALA A 93 11.61 0.17 0.61
C ALA A 93 11.31 -1.20 0.01
N LEU A 94 11.49 -2.28 0.78
CA LEU A 94 11.17 -3.65 0.37
C LEU A 94 9.65 -3.88 0.21
N HIS A 95 8.84 -3.15 0.95
CA HIS A 95 7.38 -3.23 0.91
C HIS A 95 6.75 -2.53 -0.30
N ILE A 96 7.33 -1.42 -0.76
CA ILE A 96 6.81 -0.59 -1.85
C ILE A 96 6.74 -1.38 -3.17
N GLY A 97 7.81 -2.11 -3.52
CA GLY A 97 7.90 -2.84 -4.79
C GLY A 97 6.74 -3.82 -5.00
N PRO A 98 6.53 -4.80 -4.10
CA PRO A 98 5.42 -5.73 -4.19
C PRO A 98 4.04 -5.04 -4.21
N ARG A 99 3.85 -3.96 -3.44
CA ARG A 99 2.59 -3.22 -3.44
C ARG A 99 2.26 -2.59 -4.79
N LEU A 100 3.25 -2.01 -5.48
CA LEU A 100 3.05 -1.47 -6.83
C LEU A 100 2.67 -2.55 -7.83
N VAL A 101 3.35 -3.70 -7.79
CA VAL A 101 3.01 -4.86 -8.65
C VAL A 101 1.58 -5.33 -8.38
N ILE A 102 1.21 -5.49 -7.10
CA ILE A 102 -0.14 -5.87 -6.68
C ILE A 102 -1.17 -4.86 -7.22
N ALA A 103 -0.92 -3.55 -7.09
CA ALA A 103 -1.83 -2.51 -7.59
C ALA A 103 -2.08 -2.62 -9.10
N ILE A 104 -1.03 -2.85 -9.90
CA ILE A 104 -1.11 -2.99 -11.36
C ILE A 104 -1.88 -4.27 -11.74
N VAL A 105 -1.57 -5.40 -11.08
CA VAL A 105 -2.24 -6.68 -11.34
C VAL A 105 -3.73 -6.60 -11.00
N TYR A 106 -4.08 -6.04 -9.83
CA TYR A 106 -5.48 -5.84 -9.44
C TYR A 106 -6.22 -4.91 -10.39
N HIS A 107 -5.56 -3.84 -10.86
CA HIS A 107 -6.17 -2.92 -11.83
C HIS A 107 -6.49 -3.62 -13.15
N SER A 108 -5.55 -4.40 -13.68
CA SER A 108 -5.75 -5.19 -14.90
C SER A 108 -6.85 -6.25 -14.72
N PHE A 109 -6.85 -6.97 -13.58
CA PHE A 109 -7.85 -7.98 -13.26
C PHE A 109 -9.28 -7.40 -13.22
N TYR A 110 -9.50 -6.33 -12.44
CA TYR A 110 -10.81 -5.70 -12.35
C TYR A 110 -11.23 -5.05 -13.67
N ARG A 111 -10.30 -4.46 -14.42
CA ARG A 111 -10.58 -3.89 -15.74
C ARG A 111 -11.20 -4.95 -16.67
N LYS A 112 -10.64 -6.16 -16.71
CA LYS A 112 -11.17 -7.28 -17.52
C LYS A 112 -12.60 -7.64 -17.13
N ILE A 113 -12.89 -7.71 -15.82
CA ILE A 113 -14.25 -8.02 -15.35
C ILE A 113 -15.22 -6.89 -15.73
N LEU A 114 -14.83 -5.63 -15.54
CA LEU A 114 -15.67 -4.48 -15.89
C LEU A 114 -15.95 -4.38 -17.39
N THR A 115 -14.99 -4.73 -18.25
CA THR A 115 -15.20 -4.71 -19.69
C THR A 115 -16.24 -5.74 -20.15
N ALA A 116 -16.36 -6.86 -19.42
CA ALA A 116 -17.32 -7.92 -19.68
C ALA A 116 -18.75 -7.60 -19.19
N LEU A 117 -18.95 -6.52 -18.43
CA LEU A 117 -20.27 -6.10 -18.00
C LEU A 117 -21.06 -5.50 -19.16
N GLU A 118 -22.30 -5.98 -19.35
CA GLU A 118 -23.21 -5.50 -20.39
C GLU A 118 -23.87 -4.16 -20.02
N HIS A 119 -24.12 -3.92 -18.72
CA HIS A 119 -24.81 -2.72 -18.26
C HIS A 119 -23.89 -1.48 -18.26
N LEU A 120 -24.13 -0.58 -19.23
CA LEU A 120 -23.31 0.60 -19.49
C LEU A 120 -23.10 1.57 -18.30
N PRO A 121 -24.13 1.98 -17.52
CA PRO A 121 -23.91 2.91 -16.41
C PRO A 121 -23.08 2.29 -15.28
N THR A 122 -23.30 1.01 -14.96
CA THR A 122 -22.50 0.26 -13.99
C THR A 122 -21.04 0.14 -14.44
N LYS A 123 -20.82 -0.11 -15.74
CA LYS A 123 -19.48 -0.17 -16.34
C LYS A 123 -18.74 1.16 -16.23
N VAL A 124 -19.39 2.28 -16.55
CA VAL A 124 -18.77 3.62 -16.44
C VAL A 124 -18.42 3.95 -15.00
N LEU A 125 -19.35 3.73 -14.06
CA LEU A 125 -19.12 3.97 -12.64
C LEU A 125 -17.97 3.09 -12.10
N GLY A 126 -17.98 1.81 -12.45
CA GLY A 126 -16.92 0.88 -12.09
C GLY A 126 -15.56 1.34 -12.61
N CYS A 127 -15.46 1.77 -13.88
CA CYS A 127 -14.19 2.18 -14.48
C CYS A 127 -13.63 3.43 -13.80
N ARG A 128 -14.49 4.40 -13.46
CA ARG A 128 -14.11 5.58 -12.70
C ARG A 128 -13.59 5.19 -11.31
N LEU A 129 -14.31 4.31 -10.63
CA LEU A 129 -13.94 3.86 -9.29
C LEU A 129 -12.64 3.05 -9.30
N LEU A 130 -12.42 2.22 -10.32
CA LEU A 130 -11.19 1.45 -10.51
C LEU A 130 -9.98 2.37 -10.73
N ASN A 131 -10.10 3.39 -11.57
CA ASN A 131 -9.04 4.38 -11.77
C ASN A 131 -8.78 5.19 -10.49
N LEU A 132 -9.84 5.57 -9.77
CA LEU A 132 -9.72 6.26 -8.49
C LEU A 132 -8.99 5.38 -7.46
N CYS A 133 -9.36 4.10 -7.33
CA CYS A 133 -8.66 3.14 -6.47
C CYS A 133 -7.17 3.05 -6.81
N PHE A 134 -6.83 2.98 -8.10
CA PHE A 134 -5.43 2.89 -8.52
C PHE A 134 -4.65 4.13 -8.11
N TRP A 135 -5.14 5.33 -8.43
CA TRP A 135 -4.46 6.58 -8.06
C TRP A 135 -4.38 6.80 -6.55
N LEU A 136 -5.43 6.45 -5.80
CA LEU A 136 -5.40 6.53 -4.34
C LEU A 136 -4.39 5.55 -3.73
N ASN A 137 -4.23 4.36 -4.31
CA ASN A 137 -3.19 3.41 -3.88
C ASN A 137 -1.78 3.96 -4.15
N ILE A 138 -1.54 4.55 -5.34
CA ILE A 138 -0.26 5.20 -5.63
C ILE A 138 0.00 6.37 -4.67
N ALA A 139 -1.01 7.18 -4.37
CA ALA A 139 -0.89 8.28 -3.41
C ALA A 139 -0.63 7.78 -1.97
N GLU A 140 -1.25 6.69 -1.54
CA GLU A 140 -0.99 6.02 -0.26
C GLU A 140 0.46 5.54 -0.17
N ILE A 141 0.95 4.84 -1.20
CA ILE A 141 2.32 4.34 -1.25
C ILE A 141 3.34 5.50 -1.24
N ALA A 142 3.08 6.55 -2.03
CA ALA A 142 3.95 7.72 -2.11
C ALA A 142 4.01 8.49 -0.78
N SER A 143 2.86 8.68 -0.13
CA SER A 143 2.79 9.36 1.17
C SER A 143 3.38 8.50 2.31
N LEU A 144 3.22 7.17 2.27
CA LEU A 144 3.90 6.24 3.17
C LEU A 144 5.43 6.32 3.03
N CYS A 145 5.93 6.44 1.80
CA CYS A 145 7.34 6.70 1.56
C CYS A 145 7.74 8.07 2.14
N GLY A 146 6.97 9.12 1.84
CA GLY A 146 7.22 10.47 2.35
C GLY A 146 7.33 10.54 3.87
N VAL A 147 6.37 9.96 4.61
CA VAL A 147 6.36 9.96 6.08
C VAL A 147 7.50 9.13 6.68
N THR A 148 8.04 8.16 5.91
CA THR A 148 9.17 7.32 6.31
C THR A 148 10.52 8.02 6.14
N TYR A 149 10.67 8.80 5.07
CA TYR A 149 11.95 9.45 4.77
C TYR A 149 12.09 10.83 5.40
N ILE A 150 11.01 11.62 5.44
CA ILE A 150 10.98 12.94 6.08
C ILE A 150 10.70 12.75 7.56
N SER A 151 11.71 12.97 8.41
CA SER A 151 11.54 12.81 9.86
C SER A 151 10.75 13.99 10.45
N ASN A 152 9.92 13.69 11.45
CA ASN A 152 9.26 14.72 12.26
C ASN A 152 10.27 15.63 13.00
N ARG A 153 11.47 15.14 13.31
CA ARG A 153 12.57 15.93 13.92
C ARG A 153 13.20 16.91 12.94
N GLU A 154 13.20 16.60 11.64
CA GLU A 154 13.78 17.46 10.59
C GLU A 154 12.80 18.54 10.15
N ASN A 155 11.54 18.16 9.89
CA ASN A 155 10.50 19.09 9.50
C ASN A 155 9.13 18.59 9.96
N TYR A 156 8.74 18.99 11.16
CA TYR A 156 7.45 18.60 11.75
C TYR A 156 6.27 18.99 10.87
N TYR A 157 6.26 20.22 10.34
CA TYR A 157 5.16 20.73 9.53
C TYR A 157 4.95 19.91 8.26
N ALA A 158 6.03 19.61 7.52
CA ALA A 158 5.95 18.78 6.32
C ALA A 158 5.51 17.34 6.65
N HIS A 159 6.10 16.74 7.71
CA HIS A 159 5.76 15.39 8.15
C HIS A 159 4.28 15.25 8.52
N GLU A 160 3.74 16.20 9.28
CA GLU A 160 2.33 16.23 9.67
C GLU A 160 1.41 16.26 8.44
N LYS A 161 1.69 17.12 7.45
CA LYS A 161 0.87 17.21 6.23
C LYS A 161 0.93 15.92 5.40
N ILE A 162 2.10 15.31 5.27
CA ILE A 162 2.25 14.04 4.53
C ILE A 162 1.53 12.91 5.25
N PHE A 163 1.60 12.86 6.58
CA PHE A 163 0.86 11.89 7.38
C PHE A 163 -0.66 12.03 7.19
N ILE A 164 -1.19 13.27 7.17
CA ILE A 164 -2.61 13.51 6.88
C ILE A 164 -2.98 13.01 5.48
N ILE A 165 -2.15 13.28 4.46
CA ILE A 165 -2.36 12.80 3.09
C ILE A 165 -2.38 11.26 3.06
N PHE A 166 -1.47 10.60 3.78
CA PHE A 166 -1.44 9.15 3.92
C PHE A 166 -2.75 8.61 4.52
N MET A 167 -3.21 9.18 5.64
CA MET A 167 -4.43 8.74 6.29
C MET A 167 -5.67 8.92 5.40
N VAL A 168 -5.82 10.09 4.77
CA VAL A 168 -6.96 10.38 3.89
C VAL A 168 -6.94 9.50 2.64
N SER A 169 -5.79 9.37 1.98
CA SER A 169 -5.66 8.55 0.77
C SER A 169 -5.94 7.07 1.05
N SER A 170 -5.45 6.54 2.18
CA SER A 170 -5.69 5.15 2.62
C SER A 170 -7.19 4.89 2.90
N LEU A 171 -7.86 5.77 3.66
CA LEU A 171 -9.29 5.64 3.94
C LEU A 171 -10.13 5.72 2.66
N MET A 172 -9.82 6.68 1.79
CA MET A 172 -10.50 6.83 0.50
C MET A 172 -10.26 5.62 -0.41
N TYR A 173 -9.04 5.07 -0.42
CA TYR A 173 -8.70 3.86 -1.16
C TYR A 173 -9.54 2.66 -0.67
N MET A 174 -9.60 2.43 0.64
CA MET A 174 -10.38 1.34 1.22
C MET A 174 -11.87 1.48 0.93
N LEU A 175 -12.42 2.70 1.05
CA LEU A 175 -13.82 2.98 0.71
C LEU A 175 -14.09 2.70 -0.78
N ALA A 176 -13.22 3.18 -1.67
CA ALA A 176 -13.35 2.95 -3.10
C ALA A 176 -13.21 1.46 -3.45
N ALA A 177 -12.31 0.73 -2.80
CA ALA A 177 -12.10 -0.70 -3.00
C ALA A 177 -13.31 -1.53 -2.51
N VAL A 178 -13.94 -1.16 -1.40
CA VAL A 178 -15.19 -1.78 -0.91
C VAL A 178 -16.34 -1.50 -1.87
N LYS A 179 -16.53 -0.25 -2.31
CA LYS A 179 -17.56 0.10 -3.29
C LYS A 179 -17.38 -0.64 -4.61
N LEU A 180 -16.14 -0.79 -5.08
CA LEU A 180 -15.82 -1.55 -6.29
C LEU A 180 -16.10 -3.04 -6.09
N GLY A 181 -15.72 -3.59 -4.93
CA GLY A 181 -16.01 -4.98 -4.57
C GLY A 181 -17.50 -5.29 -4.51
N ARG A 182 -18.31 -4.39 -3.94
CA ARG A 182 -19.79 -4.51 -3.93
C ARG A 182 -20.39 -4.50 -5.33
N LEU A 183 -19.81 -3.70 -6.25
CA LEU A 183 -20.31 -3.59 -7.62
C LEU A 183 -19.99 -4.82 -8.47
N VAL A 184 -18.79 -5.38 -8.30
CA VAL A 184 -18.25 -6.41 -9.20
C VAL A 184 -18.37 -7.82 -8.62
N THR A 185 -18.17 -7.97 -7.31
CA THR A 185 -18.10 -9.27 -6.63
C THR A 185 -18.86 -9.21 -5.28
N PRO A 186 -20.18 -8.99 -5.29
CA PRO A 186 -20.95 -8.79 -4.05
C PRO A 186 -20.97 -10.00 -3.11
N THR A 187 -20.83 -11.22 -3.65
CA THR A 187 -20.90 -12.48 -2.88
C THR A 187 -19.54 -12.98 -2.40
N ALA A 188 -18.45 -12.28 -2.70
CA ALA A 188 -17.11 -12.73 -2.36
C ALA A 188 -16.83 -12.59 -0.86
N GLN A 189 -16.36 -13.65 -0.20
CA GLN A 189 -15.95 -13.59 1.22
C GLN A 189 -14.90 -12.51 1.48
N SER A 190 -14.01 -12.24 0.50
CA SER A 190 -13.02 -11.17 0.58
C SER A 190 -13.62 -9.78 0.78
N LEU A 191 -14.88 -9.56 0.35
CA LEU A 191 -15.57 -8.28 0.53
C LEU A 191 -15.89 -8.04 2.01
N HIS A 192 -16.40 -9.05 2.72
CA HIS A 192 -16.68 -8.94 4.15
C HIS A 192 -15.41 -8.64 4.96
N TYR A 193 -14.28 -9.26 4.61
CA TYR A 193 -13.00 -8.91 5.23
C TYR A 193 -12.58 -7.47 4.93
N LYS A 194 -12.71 -7.00 3.69
CA LYS A 194 -12.41 -5.61 3.31
C LYS A 194 -13.30 -4.61 4.04
N GLU A 195 -14.58 -4.92 4.22
CA GLU A 195 -15.53 -4.09 4.96
C GLU A 195 -15.17 -4.00 6.45
N LYS A 196 -14.89 -5.15 7.08
CA LYS A 196 -14.44 -5.18 8.47
C LYS A 196 -13.16 -4.39 8.66
N LEU A 197 -12.17 -4.57 7.79
CA LEU A 197 -10.91 -3.80 7.82
C LEU A 197 -11.15 -2.30 7.64
N PHE A 198 -12.06 -1.90 6.75
CA PHE A 198 -12.43 -0.49 6.58
C PHE A 198 -13.05 0.09 7.85
N VAL A 199 -14.01 -0.62 8.47
CA VAL A 199 -14.64 -0.15 9.73
C VAL A 199 -13.61 -0.06 10.85
N THR A 200 -12.76 -1.08 11.02
CA THR A 200 -11.68 -1.06 12.01
C THR A 200 -10.75 0.13 11.79
N SER A 201 -10.33 0.38 10.54
CA SER A 201 -9.45 1.50 10.22
C SER A 201 -10.11 2.87 10.40
N LEU A 202 -11.42 2.97 10.17
CA LEU A 202 -12.16 4.20 10.40
C LEU A 202 -12.25 4.50 11.89
N VAL A 203 -12.61 3.50 12.70
CA VAL A 203 -12.67 3.63 14.17
C VAL A 203 -11.30 3.99 14.74
N SER A 204 -10.22 3.33 14.29
CA SER A 204 -8.87 3.66 14.75
C SER A 204 -8.46 5.09 14.37
N THR A 205 -8.78 5.54 13.15
CA THR A 205 -8.47 6.91 12.73
C THR A 205 -9.23 7.96 13.55
N VAL A 206 -10.51 7.74 13.82
CA VAL A 206 -11.30 8.63 14.69
C VAL A 206 -10.70 8.65 16.10
N GLY A 207 -10.32 7.49 16.64
CA GLY A 207 -9.61 7.37 17.91
C GLY A 207 -8.34 8.23 17.93
N LEU A 208 -7.46 8.05 16.95
CA LEU A 208 -6.21 8.84 16.81
C LEU A 208 -6.47 10.35 16.79
N ILE A 209 -7.48 10.81 16.05
CA ILE A 209 -7.83 12.24 16.00
C ILE A 209 -8.29 12.74 17.37
N VAL A 210 -9.16 12.00 18.05
CA VAL A 210 -9.66 12.36 19.39
C VAL A 210 -8.52 12.44 20.40
N PHE A 211 -7.62 11.44 20.40
CA PHE A 211 -6.45 11.43 21.29
C PHE A 211 -5.47 12.56 20.97
N PHE A 212 -5.21 12.81 19.68
CA PHE A 212 -4.34 13.91 19.25
C PHE A 212 -4.90 15.27 19.70
N LEU A 213 -6.22 15.50 19.56
CA LEU A 213 -6.88 16.70 20.04
C LEU A 213 -6.85 16.80 21.56
N LYS A 214 -7.10 15.71 22.30
CA LYS A 214 -7.00 15.69 23.76
C LYS A 214 -5.59 16.01 24.24
N HIS A 215 -4.57 15.38 23.67
CA HIS A 215 -3.18 15.62 24.04
C HIS A 215 -2.77 17.08 23.77
N ARG A 216 -3.18 17.65 22.64
CA ARG A 216 -2.82 19.03 22.25
C ARG A 216 -3.60 20.10 23.01
N LEU A 217 -4.84 19.84 23.41
CA LEU A 217 -5.72 20.84 24.04
C LEU A 217 -5.77 20.75 25.57
N LEU A 218 -5.55 19.57 26.17
CA LEU A 218 -5.69 19.38 27.62
C LEU A 218 -4.39 19.14 28.38
N CYS A 219 -3.24 18.88 27.72
CA CYS A 219 -1.96 18.56 28.39
C CYS A 219 -2.09 17.54 29.54
N HIS A 220 -3.05 16.61 29.45
CA HIS A 220 -3.34 15.65 30.50
C HIS A 220 -2.57 14.34 30.24
N ASP A 221 -1.99 13.75 31.29
CA ASP A 221 -1.23 12.50 31.23
C ASP A 221 -1.96 11.41 30.43
N LEU A 222 -1.29 10.86 29.42
CA LEU A 222 -1.72 9.66 28.67
C LEU A 222 -1.43 8.39 29.49
N GLY A 223 -1.62 8.45 30.81
CA GLY A 223 -1.71 7.28 31.66
C GLY A 223 -3.12 6.71 31.54
N GLU A 224 -3.31 5.73 30.65
CA GLU A 224 -4.08 4.49 30.93
C GLU A 224 -4.68 3.78 29.71
N PHE A 225 -4.74 4.34 28.49
CA PHE A 225 -5.53 3.68 27.43
C PHE A 225 -4.81 3.55 26.08
N ILE A 226 -4.10 2.41 25.96
CA ILE A 226 -4.23 1.38 24.92
C ILE A 226 -4.56 1.84 23.46
N LEU A 227 -3.61 1.51 22.55
CA LEU A 227 -3.74 0.85 21.21
C LEU A 227 -3.46 1.61 19.87
N ILE A 228 -2.56 0.94 19.12
CA ILE A 228 -2.32 0.82 17.64
C ILE A 228 -1.53 1.93 16.95
#